data_AF-A0A4S2KQ72-F1
#
_entry.id   AF-A0A4S2KQ72-F1
#
_cell.length_a   1.000
_cell.length_b   1.000
_cell.length_c   1.000
_cell.angle_alpha   90.00
_cell.angle_beta   90.00
_cell.angle_gamma   90.00
#
_symmetry.space_group_name_H-M   'P 1'
#
loop_
_entity.id
_entity.type
_entity.pdbx_description
1 polymer ?
#
loop_
_entity_poly.entity_id
_entity_poly.type
_entity_poly.pdbx_seq_one_letter_code
_entity_poly.pdbx_strand_id
1 'polypeptide(L)' 'MTTDPAKSIPAFYAGQSIFLTGATGFLGKVFIEKVLRSCPDVREIFLLMRPKKGLNINERLEEILNLPVS' A
#
# COMPACT_ATOMS: atom_id res chain seq x y z
N MET A 1 5.10 -25.69 16.84
CA MET A 1 5.91 -24.52 16.46
C MET A 1 5.24 -23.30 17.06
N THR A 2 5.84 -22.66 18.06
CA THR A 2 5.31 -21.44 18.67
C THR A 2 5.70 -20.27 17.79
N THR A 3 4.72 -19.67 17.09
CA THR A 3 4.95 -18.43 16.35
C THR A 3 5.12 -17.30 17.34
N ASP A 4 6.31 -16.72 17.39
CA ASP A 4 6.60 -15.51 18.15
C ASP A 4 5.70 -14.37 17.64
N PRO A 5 4.81 -13.79 18.46
CA PRO A 5 3.91 -12.71 18.05
C PRO A 5 4.66 -11.50 17.48
N ALA A 6 5.91 -11.27 17.95
CA ALA A 6 6.78 -10.22 17.46
C ALA A 6 7.27 -10.44 16.01
N LYS A 7 7.04 -11.63 15.43
CA LYS A 7 7.42 -11.98 14.05
C LYS A 7 6.24 -12.01 13.08
N SER A 8 5.06 -11.50 13.48
CA SER A 8 3.92 -11.40 12.57
C SER A 8 4.06 -10.25 11.57
N ILE A 9 3.42 -10.35 10.41
CA ILE A 9 3.42 -9.26 9.40
C ILE A 9 2.88 -7.94 9.97
N PRO A 10 1.77 -7.90 10.72
CA PRO A 10 1.28 -6.66 11.33
C PRO A 10 2.30 -6.04 12.29
N ALA A 11 2.94 -6.87 13.14
CA ALA A 11 3.98 -6.39 14.06
C ALA A 11 5.21 -5.84 13.32
N PHE A 12 5.58 -6.43 12.17
CA PHE A 12 6.67 -5.93 11.35
C PHE A 12 6.41 -4.53 10.79
N TYR A 13 5.18 -4.28 10.32
CA TYR A 13 4.81 -2.99 9.72
C TYR A 13 4.36 -1.94 10.75
N ALA A 14 4.14 -2.31 12.01
CA ALA A 14 3.74 -1.37 13.06
C ALA A 14 4.76 -0.22 13.21
N GLY A 15 4.27 1.00 13.09
CA GLY A 15 5.05 2.24 13.15
C GLY A 15 5.98 2.50 11.95
N GLN A 16 6.01 1.62 10.95
CA GLN A 16 6.88 1.76 9.77
C GLN A 16 6.26 2.69 8.73
N SER A 17 7.12 3.45 8.05
CA SER A 17 6.77 4.17 6.81
C SER A 17 7.22 3.35 5.60
N ILE A 18 6.34 3.15 4.62
CA ILE A 18 6.61 2.33 3.43
C ILE A 18 6.83 3.23 2.23
N PHE A 19 7.93 3.06 1.51
CA PHE A 19 8.11 3.67 0.18
C PHE A 19 7.83 2.64 -0.91
N LEU A 20 6.70 2.81 -1.61
CA LEU A 20 6.23 1.87 -2.61
C LEU A 20 6.47 2.39 -4.03
N THR A 21 7.14 1.57 -4.84
CA THR A 21 7.26 1.77 -6.28
C THR A 21 6.30 0.82 -7.01
N GLY A 22 5.88 1.18 -8.23
CA GLY A 22 4.92 0.35 -8.98
C GLY A 22 3.51 0.35 -8.41
N ALA A 23 3.16 1.32 -7.55
CA ALA A 23 1.86 1.44 -6.88
C ALA A 23 0.65 1.43 -7.84
N THR A 24 0.83 1.86 -9.09
CA THR A 24 -0.25 1.91 -10.08
C THR A 24 -0.53 0.57 -10.77
N GLY A 25 0.36 -0.42 -10.61
CA GLY A 25 0.16 -1.77 -11.14
C GLY A 25 -0.80 -2.58 -10.27
N PHE A 26 -1.30 -3.70 -10.80
CA PHE A 26 -2.25 -4.57 -10.09
C PHE A 26 -1.75 -4.99 -8.70
N LEU A 27 -0.53 -5.55 -8.61
CA LEU A 27 0.03 -6.00 -7.34
C LEU A 27 0.29 -4.84 -6.36
N GLY A 28 0.72 -3.68 -6.85
CA GLY A 28 0.94 -2.49 -6.01
C GLY A 28 -0.35 -2.03 -5.35
N LYS A 29 -1.45 -2.02 -6.10
CA LYS A 29 -2.79 -1.70 -5.61
C LYS A 29 -3.26 -2.70 -4.55
N VAL A 30 -3.12 -3.99 -4.81
CA VAL A 30 -3.46 -5.06 -3.85
C VAL A 30 -2.59 -4.98 -2.60
N PHE A 31 -1.30 -4.67 -2.73
CA PHE A 31 -0.40 -4.51 -1.60
C PHE A 31 -0.84 -3.37 -0.69
N ILE A 32 -1.17 -2.19 -1.26
CA ILE A 32 -1.68 -1.04 -0.50
C ILE A 32 -2.94 -1.45 0.28
N GLU A 33 -3.91 -2.05 -0.39
CA GLU A 33 -5.13 -2.52 0.26
C GLU A 33 -4.84 -3.50 1.39
N LYS A 34 -3.98 -4.49 1.14
CA LYS A 34 -3.70 -5.56 2.09
C LYS A 34 -3.01 -5.03 3.34
N VAL A 35 -2.05 -4.12 3.16
CA VAL A 35 -1.33 -3.47 4.26
C VAL A 35 -2.30 -2.61 5.06
N LEU A 36 -3.08 -1.74 4.40
CA LEU A 36 -4.05 -0.88 5.10
C LEU A 36 -5.12 -1.69 5.85
N ARG A 37 -5.57 -2.84 5.32
CA ARG A 37 -6.54 -3.70 6.01
C ARG A 37 -5.94 -4.55 7.12
N SER A 38 -4.74 -5.09 6.92
CA SER A 38 -4.17 -6.13 7.80
C SER A 38 -3.12 -5.60 8.78
N CYS A 39 -2.55 -4.43 8.53
CA CYS A 39 -1.50 -3.80 9.33
C CYS A 39 -1.97 -2.40 9.77
N PRO A 40 -2.93 -2.31 10.72
CA PRO A 40 -3.57 -1.04 11.08
C PRO A 40 -2.60 -0.02 11.68
N ASP A 41 -1.50 -0.49 12.26
CA ASP A 41 -0.48 0.36 12.92
C ASP A 41 0.62 0.84 11.96
N VAL A 42 0.50 0.61 10.64
CA VAL A 42 1.43 1.20 9.66
C VAL A 42 1.33 2.73 9.74
N ARG A 43 2.47 3.43 9.70
CA ARG A 43 2.47 4.89 9.82
C ARG A 43 1.92 5.56 8.57
N GLU A 44 2.54 5.27 7.43
CA GLU A 44 2.21 5.90 6.15
C GLU A 44 2.79 5.10 4.98
N ILE A 45 2.20 5.29 3.80
CA ILE A 45 2.68 4.69 2.55
C ILE A 45 2.94 5.82 1.54
N PHE A 46 4.21 6.05 1.22
CA PHE A 46 4.65 6.96 0.18
C PHE A 46 4.64 6.27 -1.18
N LEU A 47 3.95 6.86 -2.16
CA LEU A 47 3.80 6.29 -3.50
C LEU A 47 4.68 7.02 -4.52
N LEU A 48 5.62 6.32 -5.15
CA LEU A 48 6.32 6.85 -6.32
C LEU A 48 5.46 6.64 -7.57
N MET A 49 4.88 7.74 -8.07
CA MET A 49 4.06 7.73 -9.27
C MET A 49 4.66 8.61 -10.36
N ARG A 50 4.55 8.15 -11.61
CA ARG A 50 4.92 8.93 -12.79
C ARG A 50 3.66 9.52 -13.44
N PRO A 51 3.72 10.64 -14.15
CA PRO A 51 2.63 11.04 -15.03
C PRO A 51 2.36 9.98 -16.11
N LYS A 52 1.14 9.91 -16.64
CA LYS A 52 0.79 9.13 -17.84
C LYS A 52 0.25 10.10 -18.88
N LYS A 53 0.52 9.88 -20.18
CA LYS A 53 0.03 10.78 -21.24
C LYS A 53 -1.51 10.91 -21.13
N GLY A 54 -2.00 12.13 -20.95
CA GLY A 54 -3.43 12.43 -20.82
C GLY A 54 -4.04 12.16 -19.44
N LEU A 55 -3.24 11.76 -18.42
CA LEU A 55 -3.70 11.67 -17.03
C LEU A 55 -2.69 12.36 -16.09
N ASN A 56 -3.19 13.27 -15.28
CA ASN A 56 -2.39 13.91 -14.23
C ASN A 56 -2.21 12.97 -13.01
N ILE A 57 -1.31 13.32 -12.09
CA ILE A 57 -0.95 12.46 -10.96
C ILE A 57 -2.13 12.28 -9.98
N ASN A 58 -2.99 13.29 -9.80
CA ASN A 58 -4.14 13.22 -8.89
C ASN A 58 -5.23 12.28 -9.42
N GLU A 59 -5.52 12.33 -10.72
CA GLU A 59 -6.45 11.39 -11.37
C GLU A 59 -5.98 9.94 -11.20
N ARG A 60 -4.67 9.70 -11.35
CA ARG A 60 -4.07 8.38 -11.12
C ARG A 60 -4.11 7.96 -9.65
N LEU A 61 -4.07 8.91 -8.72
CA LEU A 61 -4.22 8.64 -7.30
C LEU A 61 -5.67 8.26 -6.96
N GLU A 62 -6.65 9.00 -7.49
CA GLU A 62 -8.07 8.66 -7.36
C GLU A 62 -8.38 7.26 -7.89
N GLU A 63 -7.79 6.88 -9.02
CA GLU A 63 -7.88 5.51 -9.56
C GLU A 63 -7.29 4.43 -8.63
N ILE A 64 -6.45 4.77 -7.66
CA ILE A 64 -5.93 3.85 -6.65
C ILE A 64 -6.85 3.83 -5.43
N LEU A 65 -7.32 4.99 -4.99
CA LEU A 65 -8.17 5.15 -3.81
C LEU A 65 -9.58 4.60 -4.02
N ASN A 66 -10.11 4.67 -5.24
CA ASN A 66 -11.47 4.26 -5.59
C ASN A 66 -11.57 2.81 -6.11
N LEU A 67 -10.51 2.00 -5.99
CA LEU A 67 -10.57 0.63 -6.49
C LEU A 67 -11.55 -0.21 -5.67
N PRO A 68 -12.50 -0.89 -6.30
CA PRO A 68 -13.20 -2.00 -5.68
C PRO A 68 -12.23 -3.19 -5.65
N VAL A 69 -11.33 -3.21 -4.68
CA VAL A 69 -10.54 -4.40 -4.36
C VAL A 69 -11.35 -5.17 -3.33
N SER A 70 -12.24 -6.03 -3.83
CA SER A 70 -13.06 -6.95 -3.05
C SER A 70 -12.24 -8.12 -2.54
#